data_AF-K5VC45-F1
#
_entry.id   AF-K5VC45-F1
#
_cell.length_a   1.000
_cell.length_b   1.000
_cell.length_c   1.000
_cell.angle_alpha   90.00
_cell.angle_beta   90.00
_cell.angle_gamma   90.00
#
_symmetry.space_group_name_H-M   'P 1'
#
loop_
_entity.id
_entity.type
_entity.pdbx_description
1 polymer ?
#
loop_
_entity_poly.entity_id
_entity_poly.type
_entity_poly.pdbx_seq_one_letter_code
_entity_poly.pdbx_strand_id
1 'polypeptide(L)' 'FPKSRNAAVLVALFVGRQGDLYVLLSQRAQHLRTFPGDTSLPGGKWDEGDRGAEDTAVR' A
#
# COMPACT_ATOMS: atom_id res chain seq x y z
N PHE A 1 15.74 -13.79 0.80
CA PHE A 1 14.46 -13.85 0.05
C PHE A 1 14.61 -13.02 -1.23
N PRO A 2 14.12 -13.48 -2.41
CA PRO A 2 14.24 -12.70 -3.64
C PRO A 2 13.40 -11.42 -3.54
N LYS A 3 14.00 -10.25 -3.83
CA LYS A 3 13.33 -8.94 -3.74
C LYS A 3 12.05 -8.87 -4.59
N SER A 4 12.03 -9.56 -5.72
CA SER A 4 10.88 -9.69 -6.61
C SER A 4 9.67 -10.41 -6.02
N ARG A 5 9.76 -10.98 -4.82
CA ARG A 5 8.63 -11.56 -4.07
C ARG A 5 8.20 -10.71 -2.88
N ASN A 6 8.82 -9.54 -2.68
CA ASN A 6 8.51 -8.63 -1.60
C ASN A 6 7.49 -7.59 -2.06
N ALA A 7 6.71 -7.13 -1.11
CA ALA A 7 5.80 -6.00 -1.23
C ALA A 7 5.96 -5.12 0.00
N ALA A 8 5.63 -3.85 -0.12
CA ALA A 8 5.58 -2.90 0.98
C ALA A 8 4.27 -2.11 0.91
N VAL A 9 3.79 -1.70 2.08
CA VAL A 9 2.54 -0.95 2.23
C VAL A 9 2.76 0.27 3.10
N LEU A 10 2.02 1.34 2.80
CA LEU A 10 1.98 2.56 3.58
C LEU A 10 0.83 2.49 4.58
N VAL A 11 1.15 2.55 5.89
CA VAL A 11 0.16 2.79 6.95
C VAL A 11 0.08 4.29 7.21
N ALA A 12 -0.70 4.99 6.40
CA ALA A 12 -0.85 6.44 6.53
C ALA A 12 -1.80 6.77 7.68
N LEU A 13 -1.23 7.31 8.76
CA LEU A 13 -1.96 7.78 9.94
C LEU A 13 -2.32 9.26 9.80
N PHE A 14 -3.57 9.60 10.10
CA PHE A 14 -4.01 10.99 10.12
C PHE A 14 -5.07 11.24 11.21
N VAL A 15 -5.12 12.47 11.70
CA VAL A 15 -6.10 12.88 12.73
C VAL A 15 -7.34 13.43 12.03
N GLY A 16 -8.51 12.89 12.37
CA GLY A 16 -9.78 13.36 11.83
C GLY A 16 -10.29 14.62 12.52
N ARG A 17 -11.43 15.13 12.05
CA ARG A 17 -12.02 16.39 12.55
C ARG A 17 -12.38 16.37 14.05
N GLN A 18 -12.56 15.18 14.62
CA GLN A 18 -12.92 14.99 16.03
C GLN A 18 -11.73 14.58 16.92
N GLY A 19 -10.51 14.56 16.38
CA GLY A 19 -9.31 14.17 17.12
C GLY A 19 -8.98 12.68 17.10
N ASP A 20 -9.84 11.84 16.50
CA ASP A 20 -9.58 10.40 16.35
C ASP A 20 -8.46 10.13 15.34
N LEU A 21 -7.72 9.04 15.58
CA LEU A 21 -6.67 8.56 14.67
C LEU A 21 -7.26 7.61 13.62
N TYR A 22 -6.99 7.89 12.34
CA TYR A 22 -7.46 7.11 11.20
C TYR A 22 -6.30 6.56 10.38
N VAL A 23 -6.59 5.46 9.67
CA VAL A 23 -5.70 4.86 8.67
C VAL A 23 -6.32 5.02 7.30
N LEU A 24 -5.55 5.46 6.31
CA LEU A 24 -6.01 5.50 4.92
C LEU A 24 -6.07 4.09 4.33
N LEU A 25 -7.23 3.73 3.79
CA LEU A 25 -7.44 2.50 3.03
C LEU A 25 -7.86 2.84 1.60
N SER A 26 -7.58 1.91 0.68
CA SER A 26 -7.96 1.99 -0.72
C SER A 26 -8.81 0.79 -1.10
N GLN A 27 -9.70 0.97 -2.07
CA GLN A 27 -10.37 -0.14 -2.73
C GLN A 27 -9.64 -0.47 -4.02
N ARG A 28 -9.27 -1.74 -4.19
CA ARG A 28 -8.55 -2.22 -5.37
C ARG A 28 -9.45 -2.16 -6.60
N ALA A 29 -8.87 -1.79 -7.74
CA ALA A 29 -9.63 -1.71 -8.98
C ALA A 29 -10.18 -3.09 -9.39
N GLN A 30 -11.40 -3.11 -9.94
CA GLN A 30 -12.13 -4.33 -10.29
C GLN A 30 -11.46 -5.16 -11.38
N HIS A 31 -10.64 -4.54 -12.24
CA HIS A 31 -9.97 -5.20 -13.35
C HIS A 31 -8.64 -5.89 -12.96
N LEU A 32 -8.23 -5.82 -11.69
CA LEU A 32 -6.97 -6.42 -11.25
C LEU A 32 -7.07 -7.95 -11.23
N ARG A 33 -6.00 -8.61 -11.69
CA ARG A 33 -5.91 -10.07 -11.73
C ARG A 33 -6.00 -10.74 -10.34
N THR A 34 -5.67 -10.02 -9.28
CA THR A 34 -5.63 -10.57 -7.92
C THR A 34 -6.28 -9.59 -6.96
N PHE A 35 -7.16 -10.11 -6.09
CA PHE A 35 -7.91 -9.35 -5.09
C PHE A 35 -8.64 -8.12 -5.67
N PRO A 36 -9.44 -8.27 -6.74
CA PRO A 36 -10.21 -7.15 -7.31
C PRO A 36 -11.30 -6.70 -6.32
N GLY A 37 -11.47 -5.39 -6.14
CA GLY A 37 -12.50 -4.83 -5.28
C GLY A 37 -12.22 -4.89 -3.77
N ASP A 38 -11.15 -5.56 -3.35
CA ASP A 38 -10.78 -5.68 -1.93
C ASP A 38 -10.33 -4.35 -1.32
N THR A 39 -10.61 -4.18 -0.04
CA THR A 39 -10.08 -3.07 0.76
C THR A 39 -8.66 -3.41 1.23
N SER A 40 -7.71 -2.51 0.98
CA SER A 40 -6.31 -2.73 1.30
C SER A 40 -5.57 -1.44 1.63
N LEU A 41 -4.44 -1.57 2.33
CA LEU A 41 -3.50 -0.46 2.52
C LEU A 41 -2.88 -0.07 1.16
N PRO A 42 -2.60 1.22 0.93
CA PRO A 42 -1.81 1.66 -0.22
C PRO A 42 -0.44 0.99 -0.26
N GLY A 43 0.08 0.75 -1.45
CA GLY A 43 1.39 0.16 -1.68
C GLY A 43 1.37 -0.90 -2.77
N GLY A 44 2.42 -1.71 -2.84
CA GLY A 44 2.58 -2.64 -3.93
C GLY A 44 3.80 -3.52 -3.85
N LYS A 45 4.02 -4.24 -4.94
CA LYS A 45 5.18 -5.10 -5.14
C LYS A 45 6.42 -4.23 -5.38
N TRP A 46 7.57 -4.71 -4.90
CA TRP A 46 8.88 -4.14 -5.24
C TRP A 46 9.11 -4.20 -6.76
N ASP A 47 9.56 -3.08 -7.33
CA ASP A 47 9.94 -2.96 -8.73
C ASP A 47 11.45 -2.64 -8.89
N GLU A 48 11.99 -2.93 -10.07
CA GLU A 48 13.40 -2.67 -10.40
C GLU A 48 13.67 -1.16 -10.42
N GLY A 49 14.23 -0.66 -9.32
CA GLY A 49 14.46 0.77 -9.09
C GLY A 49 14.22 1.19 -7.64
N ASP A 50 13.39 0.43 -6.92
CA ASP A 50 13.06 0.70 -5.53
C ASP A 50 14.28 0.49 -4.63
N ARG A 51 14.67 1.54 -3.90
CA ARG A 51 15.85 1.55 -3.03
C ARG A 51 15.65 0.79 -1.73
N GLY A 52 14.40 0.65 -1.30
CA GLY A 52 14.03 0.07 -0.01
C GLY A 52 12.51 -0.09 0.10
N ALA A 53 12.05 -0.57 1.27
CA ALA A 53 10.64 -0.82 1.50
C ALA A 53 9.82 0.49 1.53
N GLU A 54 10.41 1.59 2.00
CA GLU A 54 9.82 2.91 2.00
C GLU A 54 9.49 3.36 0.58
N ASP A 55 10.45 3.22 -0.34
CA ASP A 55 10.31 3.58 -1.76
C ASP A 55 9.21 2.72 -2.43
N THR A 56 9.24 1.41 -2.18
CA THR A 56 8.20 0.48 -2.66
C THR A 56 6.79 0.83 -2.16
N ALA A 57 6.66 1.38 -0.95
CA ALA A 57 5.37 1.68 -0.35
C ALA A 57 4.72 2.98 -0.84
N VAL A 58 5.51 3.96 -1.31
CA VAL A 58 5.03 5.34 -1.59
C VAL A 58 5.08 5.79 -3.04
N ARG A 59 5.66 5.00 -3.95
CA ARG A 59 5.80 5.33 -5.37
C ARG A 59 4.47 5.51 -6.13
#